data_AF-A0A830B916-F1
#
_entry.id   AF-A0A830B916-F1
#
_cell.length_a   1.000
_cell.length_b   1.000
_cell.length_c   1.000
_cell.angle_alpha   90.00
_cell.angle_beta   90.00
_cell.angle_gamma   90.00
#
_symmetry.space_group_name_H-M   'P 1'
#
loop_
_entity.id
_entity.type
_entity.pdbx_description
1 polymer ?
#
loop_
_entity_poly.entity_id
_entity_poly.type
_entity_poly.pdbx_seq_one_letter_code
_entity_poly.pdbx_strand_id
1 'polypeptide(L)'
;MELEMQWDGNPSIVLDIKTYLGVALPVQVKNIGFTGVFRLIFRPMVDEFPCFGAVCFSLRQKKKLDFTLKVIGGDISTIPGLSDAIESTIRDAVEDSITWPVRKVIPILPGDYSDLELKPVGVLEVKLVQAKDLTNKDIIGKSDPYAVLFVRPLRDRMKKSKTINNQLNPVWNEHFEFVIEDESTQHLTVKIYDDEGLQSSELIGCAQIQLTDLQPGKVKDVWLKLVKDLEIQRDNKNRGQVHLELLYYPNGIENGFTNPFAQKSSLTSLEKVFKSGAEFENDEGNKKREIIVRGVLSVTVISAEDLAPADLMGKADPYVVLTLKKTESKHKTRVVNDSLNPVWNQTFDFVVEDGLHDMLILELWDHDTFGKDYMGKCILTLTKVLLEGEYKDSFPLDGVKSGTINLHLKWNPQPIYRDS
;
A
#
# COMPACT_ATOMS: atom_id res chain seq x y z
N MET A 1 10.80 -24.28 21.17
CA MET A 1 11.23 -23.74 22.47
C MET A 1 11.14 -22.22 22.42
N GLU A 2 10.68 -21.58 23.49
CA GLU A 2 10.70 -20.13 23.61
C GLU A 2 11.68 -19.75 24.72
N LEU A 3 12.60 -18.85 24.39
CA LEU A 3 13.67 -18.41 25.26
C LEU A 3 13.53 -16.92 25.48
N GLU A 4 13.17 -16.53 26.70
CA GLU A 4 13.28 -15.13 27.11
C GLU A 4 14.75 -14.80 27.28
N MET A 5 15.23 -13.81 26.52
CA MET A 5 16.61 -13.38 26.53
C MET A 5 16.67 -11.93 26.98
N GLN A 6 17.52 -11.68 27.96
CA GLN A 6 17.99 -10.36 28.32
C GLN A 6 19.49 -10.32 28.05
N TRP A 7 19.92 -9.35 27.26
CA TRP A 7 21.32 -9.13 26.95
C TRP A 7 21.65 -7.66 27.18
N ASP A 8 22.71 -7.42 27.93
CA ASP A 8 23.25 -6.10 28.20
C ASP A 8 24.75 -6.16 27.94
N GLY A 9 25.22 -5.36 26.99
CA GLY A 9 26.61 -5.33 26.61
C GLY A 9 27.04 -3.94 26.20
N ASN A 10 28.36 -3.72 26.26
CA ASN A 10 28.99 -2.49 25.78
C ASN A 10 29.81 -2.77 24.50
N PRO A 11 29.16 -3.18 23.39
CA PRO A 11 29.86 -3.35 22.13
C PRO A 11 30.32 -1.99 21.60
N SER A 12 31.27 -2.02 20.68
CA SER A 12 31.70 -0.84 19.93
C SER A 12 31.54 -1.14 18.44
N ILE A 13 30.37 -0.82 17.90
CA ILE A 13 30.06 -0.99 16.48
C ILE A 13 30.18 0.37 15.83
N VAL A 14 31.02 0.51 14.79
CA VAL A 14 31.17 1.76 14.04
C VAL A 14 30.46 1.60 12.71
N LEU A 15 29.44 2.42 12.48
CA LEU A 15 28.69 2.51 11.23
C LEU A 15 29.31 3.61 10.38
N ASP A 16 29.75 3.28 9.16
CA ASP A 16 30.21 4.27 8.18
C ASP A 16 29.01 4.83 7.41
N ILE A 17 28.47 5.95 7.87
CA ILE A 17 27.26 6.55 7.29
C ILE A 17 27.66 7.53 6.20
N LYS A 18 27.20 7.29 4.97
CA LYS A 18 27.34 8.24 3.87
C LYS A 18 26.07 9.07 3.77
N THR A 19 26.19 10.38 3.99
CA THR A 19 25.09 11.31 3.80
C THR A 19 24.89 11.64 2.32
N TYR A 20 23.68 12.09 1.95
CA TYR A 20 23.38 12.56 0.58
C TYR A 20 24.27 13.71 0.10
N LEU A 21 24.85 14.46 1.04
CA LEU A 21 25.80 15.55 0.77
C LEU A 21 27.24 15.03 0.55
N GLY A 22 27.46 13.72 0.52
CA GLY A 22 28.77 13.10 0.33
C GLY A 22 29.68 13.14 1.57
N VAL A 23 29.17 13.60 2.72
CA VAL A 23 29.92 13.62 3.98
C VAL A 23 29.82 12.25 4.63
N ALA A 24 30.99 11.64 4.92
CA ALA A 24 31.08 10.43 5.73
C ALA A 24 30.99 10.80 7.21
N LEU A 25 30.07 10.16 7.91
CA LEU A 25 29.73 10.41 9.30
C LEU A 25 29.84 9.08 10.07
N PRO A 26 31.03 8.74 10.58
CA PRO A 26 31.19 7.52 11.36
C PRO A 26 30.44 7.64 12.69
N VAL A 27 29.44 6.76 12.88
CA VAL A 27 28.62 6.73 14.09
C VAL A 27 28.87 5.45 14.86
N GLN A 28 29.28 5.60 16.12
CA GLN A 28 29.51 4.51 17.04
C GLN A 28 28.20 4.17 17.77
N VAL A 29 27.79 2.92 17.70
CA VAL A 29 26.71 2.33 18.50
C VAL A 29 27.32 1.60 19.69
N LYS A 30 26.88 1.95 20.90
CA LYS A 30 27.38 1.42 22.18
C LYS A 30 26.25 1.07 23.13
N ASN A 31 26.58 0.44 24.26
CA ASN A 31 25.67 0.15 25.37
C ASN A 31 24.33 -0.43 24.88
N ILE A 32 24.41 -1.54 24.16
CA ILE A 32 23.23 -2.14 23.55
C ILE A 32 22.58 -3.01 24.61
N GLY A 33 21.36 -2.64 25.00
CA GLY A 33 20.47 -3.41 25.85
C GLY A 33 19.36 -4.00 25.01
N PHE A 34 19.18 -5.31 25.08
CA PHE A 34 18.13 -6.02 24.35
C PHE A 34 17.33 -6.92 25.29
N THR A 35 16.01 -6.88 25.15
CA THR A 35 15.11 -7.84 25.79
C THR A 35 14.08 -8.30 24.78
N GLY A 36 13.91 -9.62 24.68
CA GLY A 36 12.96 -10.21 23.75
C GLY A 36 12.78 -11.70 23.98
N VAL A 37 11.76 -12.25 23.32
CA VAL A 37 11.48 -13.68 23.34
C VAL A 37 11.91 -14.28 22.01
N PHE A 38 12.94 -15.11 22.03
CA PHE A 38 13.39 -15.88 20.88
C PHE A 38 12.65 -17.20 20.77
N ARG A 39 12.23 -17.53 19.56
CA ARG A 39 11.73 -18.84 19.21
C ARG A 39 12.86 -19.66 18.60
N LEU A 40 13.08 -20.84 19.16
CA LEU A 40 14.02 -21.85 18.70
C LEU A 40 13.23 -23.07 18.20
N ILE A 41 13.46 -23.44 16.94
CA ILE A 41 12.81 -24.56 16.27
C ILE A 41 13.91 -25.55 15.86
N PHE A 42 13.82 -26.76 16.39
CA PHE A 42 14.74 -27.86 16.06
C PHE A 42 14.09 -28.70 14.96
N ARG A 43 14.68 -28.70 13.76
CA ARG A 43 14.13 -29.43 12.60
C ARG A 43 15.17 -29.63 11.50
N PRO A 44 15.04 -30.67 10.67
CA PRO A 44 14.19 -31.84 10.88
C PRO A 44 14.68 -32.64 12.10
N MET A 45 13.79 -33.44 12.70
CA MET A 45 14.20 -34.43 13.70
C MET A 45 14.81 -35.62 12.99
N VAL A 46 15.91 -36.16 13.50
CA VAL A 46 16.66 -37.27 12.90
C VAL A 46 17.09 -38.26 13.96
N ASP A 47 17.48 -39.48 13.55
CA ASP A 47 17.89 -40.55 14.47
C ASP A 47 19.37 -40.47 14.90
N GLU A 48 20.14 -39.55 14.32
CA GLU A 48 21.52 -39.27 14.67
C GLU A 48 21.61 -38.21 15.79
N PHE A 49 22.38 -38.46 16.84
CA PHE A 49 22.62 -37.50 17.93
C PHE A 49 23.20 -36.18 17.36
N PRO A 50 22.66 -34.98 17.68
CA PRO A 50 21.80 -34.63 18.82
C PRO A 50 20.28 -34.77 18.59
N CYS A 51 19.87 -35.56 17.59
CA CYS A 51 18.49 -35.88 17.18
C CYS A 51 17.77 -34.79 16.37
N PHE A 52 18.51 -33.81 15.84
CA PHE A 52 17.98 -32.79 14.93
C PHE A 52 19.04 -32.31 13.94
N GLY A 53 18.62 -32.01 12.72
CA GLY A 53 19.50 -31.57 11.64
C GLY A 53 19.91 -30.11 11.73
N ALA A 54 18.99 -29.20 12.09
CA ALA A 54 19.25 -27.77 12.19
C ALA A 54 18.48 -27.10 13.34
N VAL A 55 18.94 -25.91 13.73
CA VAL A 55 18.25 -24.98 14.62
C VAL A 55 17.84 -23.75 13.84
N CYS A 56 16.55 -23.44 13.80
CA CYS A 56 16.06 -22.14 13.34
C CYS A 56 15.85 -21.22 14.55
N PHE A 57 16.36 -20.00 14.49
CA PHE A 57 16.08 -18.97 15.51
C PHE A 57 15.47 -17.71 14.90
N SER A 58 14.53 -17.11 15.63
CA SER A 58 13.85 -15.86 15.28
C SER A 58 13.33 -15.16 16.53
N LEU A 59 13.30 -13.84 16.54
CA LEU A 59 12.62 -13.02 17.52
C LEU A 59 11.11 -13.10 17.30
N ARG A 60 10.38 -13.59 18.31
CA ARG A 60 8.91 -13.65 18.29
C ARG A 60 8.28 -12.37 18.84
N GLN A 61 8.84 -11.86 19.93
CA GLN A 61 8.35 -10.66 20.60
C GLN A 61 9.53 -9.79 20.98
N LYS A 62 9.58 -8.60 20.38
CA LYS A 62 10.47 -7.52 20.80
C LYS A 62 9.88 -6.88 22.05
N LYS A 63 10.66 -6.79 23.14
CA LYS A 63 10.24 -6.07 24.35
C LYS A 63 10.95 -4.73 24.47
N LYS A 64 12.28 -4.72 24.32
CA LYS A 64 13.09 -3.50 24.44
C LYS A 64 14.38 -3.62 23.62
N LEU A 65 14.75 -2.56 22.95
CA LEU A 65 16.05 -2.39 22.30
C LEU A 65 16.49 -0.95 22.56
N ASP A 66 17.51 -0.81 23.40
CA ASP A 66 18.12 0.47 23.75
C ASP A 66 19.59 0.44 23.31
N PHE A 67 20.09 1.58 22.84
CA PHE A 67 21.50 1.75 22.49
C PHE A 67 21.88 3.22 22.59
N THR A 68 23.18 3.48 22.72
CA THR A 68 23.75 4.83 22.71
C THR A 68 24.42 5.10 21.36
N LEU A 69 24.09 6.22 20.73
CA LEU A 69 24.75 6.72 19.53
C LEU A 69 25.81 7.77 19.89
N LYS A 70 27.00 7.66 19.30
CA LYS A 70 28.07 8.65 19.43
C LYS A 70 28.72 8.88 18.07
N VAL A 71 28.69 10.11 17.57
CA VAL A 71 29.44 10.50 16.37
C VAL A 71 30.93 10.55 16.69
N ILE A 72 31.77 9.95 15.84
CA ILE A 72 33.22 10.01 15.96
C ILE A 72 33.71 11.31 15.32
N GLY A 73 34.31 12.19 16.12
CA GLY A 73 34.91 13.44 15.64
C GLY A 73 33.97 14.65 15.55
N GLY A 74 32.74 14.56 16.08
CA GLY A 74 31.77 15.66 16.14
C GLY A 74 30.62 15.37 17.10
N ASP A 75 29.69 16.32 17.24
CA ASP A 75 28.48 16.14 18.05
C ASP A 75 27.26 15.85 17.14
N ILE A 76 26.54 14.77 17.43
CA ILE A 76 25.35 14.33 16.69
C ILE A 76 24.21 15.35 16.75
N SER A 77 24.17 16.18 17.80
CA SER A 77 23.18 17.24 17.98
C SER A 77 23.26 18.34 16.94
N THR A 78 24.39 18.41 16.21
CA THR A 78 24.65 19.47 15.21
C THR A 78 23.93 19.25 13.89
N ILE A 79 23.39 18.05 13.64
CA ILE A 79 22.64 17.73 12.42
C ILE A 79 21.21 17.33 12.84
N PRO A 80 20.24 18.25 12.72
CA PRO A 80 18.84 17.99 13.06
C PRO A 80 18.30 16.74 12.33
N GLY A 81 17.60 15.87 13.05
CA GLY A 81 16.98 14.66 12.52
C GLY A 81 17.92 13.47 12.24
N LEU A 82 19.25 13.66 12.29
CA LEU A 82 20.20 12.57 12.01
C LEU A 82 20.12 11.44 13.05
N SER A 83 20.01 11.78 14.34
CA SER A 83 19.89 10.78 15.41
C SER A 83 18.65 9.90 15.22
N ASP A 84 17.49 10.52 14.96
CA ASP A 84 16.23 9.81 14.78
C ASP A 84 16.27 8.91 13.53
N ALA A 85 16.87 9.40 12.44
CA ALA A 85 17.04 8.62 11.22
C ALA A 85 17.92 7.38 11.43
N ILE A 86 19.04 7.53 12.16
CA ILE A 86 19.93 6.41 12.50
C ILE A 86 19.23 5.44 13.44
N GLU A 87 18.54 5.95 14.46
CA GLU A 87 17.81 5.13 15.41
C GLU A 87 16.75 4.28 14.70
N SER A 88 15.94 4.89 13.83
CA SER A 88 14.96 4.18 13.01
C SER A 88 15.64 3.14 12.13
N THR A 89 16.75 3.49 11.47
CA THR A 89 17.47 2.58 10.58
C THR A 89 17.98 1.33 11.32
N ILE A 90 18.58 1.51 12.50
CA ILE A 90 19.05 0.39 13.33
C ILE A 90 17.87 -0.46 13.80
N ARG A 91 16.79 0.19 14.25
CA ARG A 91 15.57 -0.46 14.71
C ARG A 91 14.96 -1.34 13.62
N ASP A 92 14.82 -0.78 12.43
CA ASP A 92 14.27 -1.44 11.24
C ASP A 92 15.16 -2.62 10.82
N ALA A 93 16.49 -2.43 10.81
CA ALA A 93 17.44 -3.48 10.45
C ALA A 93 17.39 -4.67 11.43
N VAL A 94 17.25 -4.41 12.73
CA VAL A 94 17.08 -5.47 13.72
C VAL A 94 15.73 -6.16 13.52
N GLU A 95 14.65 -5.41 13.34
CA GLU A 95 13.32 -5.99 13.09
C GLU A 95 13.32 -6.91 11.86
N ASP A 96 13.84 -6.44 10.74
CA ASP A 96 13.81 -7.17 9.47
C ASP A 96 14.79 -8.34 9.42
N SER A 97 15.83 -8.37 10.26
CA SER A 97 16.87 -9.40 10.19
C SER A 97 16.60 -10.63 11.05
N ILE A 98 15.85 -10.46 12.15
CA ILE A 98 15.63 -11.53 13.11
C ILE A 98 14.18 -11.72 13.54
N THR A 99 13.23 -10.82 13.22
CA THR A 99 11.83 -10.99 13.64
C THR A 99 11.10 -11.98 12.73
N TRP A 100 10.30 -12.85 13.34
CA TRP A 100 9.43 -13.76 12.59
C TRP A 100 8.60 -12.97 11.56
N PRO A 101 8.50 -13.42 10.29
CA PRO A 101 8.81 -14.76 9.77
C PRO A 101 10.27 -15.02 9.40
N VAL A 102 11.13 -14.01 9.51
CA VAL A 102 12.57 -14.17 9.26
C VAL A 102 13.19 -15.03 10.35
N ARG A 103 13.94 -16.03 9.91
CA ARG A 103 14.62 -16.99 10.78
C ARG A 103 15.98 -17.31 10.21
N LYS A 104 16.96 -17.41 11.10
CA LYS A 104 18.31 -17.86 10.75
C LYS A 104 18.35 -19.37 10.93
N VAL A 105 18.80 -20.07 9.89
CA VAL A 105 18.95 -21.52 9.89
C VAL A 105 20.40 -21.83 10.19
N ILE A 106 20.65 -22.54 11.28
CA ILE A 106 21.99 -23.02 11.67
C ILE A 106 21.98 -24.54 11.51
N PRO A 107 22.64 -25.07 10.46
CA PRO A 107 22.88 -26.50 10.32
C PRO A 107 23.70 -27.03 11.49
N ILE A 108 23.28 -28.16 12.04
CA ILE A 108 23.97 -28.88 13.13
C ILE A 108 24.59 -30.16 12.58
N LEU A 109 23.86 -30.84 11.70
CA LEU A 109 24.35 -31.97 10.91
C LEU A 109 24.42 -31.58 9.43
N PRO A 110 25.29 -32.21 8.62
CA PRO A 110 25.30 -32.02 7.17
C PRO A 110 23.95 -32.38 6.54
N GLY A 111 23.45 -31.55 5.61
CA GLY A 111 22.18 -31.78 4.94
C GLY A 111 21.72 -30.57 4.12
N ASP A 112 20.65 -30.76 3.34
CA ASP A 112 19.93 -29.68 2.68
C ASP A 112 18.83 -29.16 3.62
N TYR A 113 18.85 -27.86 3.89
CA TYR A 113 17.92 -27.16 4.77
C TYR A 113 17.25 -25.96 4.07
N SER A 114 17.32 -25.90 2.74
CA SER A 114 16.73 -24.80 1.97
C SER A 114 15.21 -24.74 2.09
N ASP A 115 14.53 -25.82 2.48
CA ASP A 115 13.10 -25.82 2.84
C ASP A 115 12.81 -25.04 4.12
N LEU A 116 13.80 -24.92 5.01
CA LEU A 116 13.66 -24.19 6.27
C LEU A 116 13.76 -22.69 6.08
N GLU A 117 14.31 -22.22 4.97
CA GLU A 117 14.44 -20.80 4.64
C GLU A 117 13.07 -20.15 4.36
N LEU A 118 13.00 -18.83 4.55
CA LEU A 118 11.81 -18.07 4.25
C LEU A 118 11.70 -17.88 2.73
N LYS A 119 10.59 -18.33 2.15
CA LYS A 119 10.35 -18.29 0.69
C LYS A 119 9.08 -17.50 0.39
N PRO A 120 8.98 -16.88 -0.80
CA PRO A 120 7.73 -16.29 -1.28
C PRO A 120 6.59 -17.30 -1.31
N VAL A 121 5.49 -16.99 -0.62
CA VAL A 121 4.25 -17.77 -0.57
C VAL A 121 3.09 -17.08 -1.30
N GLY A 122 3.25 -15.86 -1.79
CA GLY A 122 2.23 -15.18 -2.61
C GLY A 122 2.62 -13.77 -3.01
N VAL A 123 1.71 -13.10 -3.68
CA VAL A 123 1.81 -11.69 -4.10
C VAL A 123 0.60 -10.93 -3.58
N LEU A 124 0.83 -9.74 -3.02
CA LEU A 124 -0.21 -8.79 -2.64
C LEU A 124 -0.17 -7.61 -3.62
N GLU A 125 -1.26 -7.45 -4.37
CA GLU A 125 -1.52 -6.26 -5.18
C GLU A 125 -2.22 -5.21 -4.30
N VAL A 126 -1.69 -3.99 -4.32
CA VAL A 126 -2.17 -2.87 -3.52
C VAL A 126 -2.45 -1.68 -4.42
N LYS A 127 -3.71 -1.28 -4.50
CA LYS A 127 -4.11 -0.02 -5.12
C LYS A 127 -4.31 1.04 -4.05
N LEU A 128 -3.40 2.01 -4.01
CA LEU A 128 -3.53 3.22 -3.22
C LEU A 128 -4.47 4.18 -3.95
N VAL A 129 -5.73 4.23 -3.53
CA VAL A 129 -6.76 4.99 -4.24
C VAL A 129 -6.69 6.47 -3.87
N GLN A 130 -6.95 6.80 -2.60
CA GLN A 130 -7.08 8.17 -2.11
C GLN A 130 -6.94 8.24 -0.58
N ALA A 131 -6.86 9.45 -0.04
CA ALA A 131 -7.09 9.71 1.37
C ALA A 131 -8.13 10.82 1.56
N LYS A 132 -8.71 10.89 2.76
CA LYS A 132 -9.70 11.90 3.13
C LYS A 132 -9.41 12.50 4.49
N ASP A 133 -9.77 13.77 4.64
CA ASP A 133 -9.72 14.53 5.88
C ASP A 133 -8.37 14.44 6.59
N LEU A 134 -7.28 14.45 5.81
CA LEU A 134 -5.93 14.44 6.38
C LEU A 134 -5.74 15.65 7.29
N THR A 135 -5.07 15.44 8.43
CA THR A 135 -4.69 16.57 9.30
C THR A 135 -3.71 17.46 8.56
N ASN A 136 -4.03 18.74 8.47
CA ASN A 136 -3.09 19.73 7.95
C ASN A 136 -1.94 19.94 8.94
N LYS A 137 -0.70 19.83 8.46
CA LYS A 137 0.51 20.13 9.24
C LYS A 137 1.09 21.50 8.94
N ASP A 138 0.77 22.06 7.77
CA ASP A 138 1.25 23.38 7.37
C ASP A 138 0.61 24.51 8.17
N ILE A 139 1.44 25.49 8.53
CA ILE A 139 1.00 26.78 9.10
C ILE A 139 0.40 27.68 8.01
N ILE A 140 0.95 27.61 6.79
CA ILE A 140 0.52 28.42 5.65
C ILE A 140 0.25 27.47 4.47
N GLY A 141 -1.01 27.31 4.10
CA GLY A 141 -1.43 26.38 3.04
C GLY A 141 -2.03 25.10 3.60
N LYS A 142 -2.04 24.05 2.79
CA LYS A 142 -2.38 22.69 3.18
C LYS A 142 -1.19 21.78 2.87
N SER A 143 -1.11 20.71 3.64
CA SER A 143 -0.17 19.62 3.42
C SER A 143 -0.08 19.15 1.96
N ASP A 144 1.13 18.71 1.60
CA ASP A 144 1.55 18.10 0.35
C ASP A 144 1.72 16.57 0.55
N PRO A 145 0.63 15.78 0.68
CA PRO A 145 0.75 14.40 1.13
C PRO A 145 1.35 13.43 0.09
N TYR A 146 2.15 12.49 0.60
CA TYR A 146 2.52 11.25 -0.07
C TYR A 146 2.42 10.05 0.88
N ALA A 147 2.25 8.85 0.32
CA ALA A 147 2.18 7.60 1.06
C ALA A 147 3.46 6.78 0.90
N VAL A 148 3.86 6.10 1.96
CA VAL A 148 4.92 5.10 2.00
C VAL A 148 4.30 3.77 2.44
N LEU A 149 4.41 2.75 1.59
CA LEU A 149 3.81 1.44 1.77
C LEU A 149 4.89 0.37 1.88
N PHE A 150 4.71 -0.58 2.80
CA PHE A 150 5.64 -1.70 2.95
C PHE A 150 5.02 -2.90 3.66
N VAL A 151 5.60 -4.07 3.38
CA VAL A 151 5.41 -5.33 4.13
C VAL A 151 6.77 -5.71 4.70
N ARG A 152 6.84 -6.06 5.99
CA ARG A 152 8.08 -6.53 6.61
C ARG A 152 8.29 -8.04 6.37
N PRO A 153 9.54 -8.50 6.21
CA PRO A 153 10.79 -7.73 6.18
C PRO A 153 10.92 -6.86 4.91
N LEU A 154 11.58 -5.70 5.00
CA LEU A 154 11.70 -4.71 3.91
C LEU A 154 12.61 -5.15 2.73
N ARG A 155 12.41 -6.35 2.18
CA ARG A 155 13.20 -6.92 1.07
C ARG A 155 13.02 -6.13 -0.23
N ASP A 156 11.79 -5.72 -0.54
CA ASP A 156 11.43 -4.99 -1.77
C ASP A 156 11.56 -3.47 -1.68
N ARG A 157 12.16 -2.99 -0.58
CA ARG A 157 12.18 -1.60 -0.09
C ARG A 157 10.76 -1.01 0.06
N MET A 158 10.67 0.08 0.81
CA MET A 158 9.44 0.86 0.92
C MET A 158 9.03 1.40 -0.47
N LYS A 159 7.76 1.26 -0.84
CA LYS A 159 7.19 1.89 -2.04
C LYS A 159 6.67 3.27 -1.66
N LYS A 160 7.04 4.32 -2.41
CA LYS A 160 6.58 5.70 -2.19
C LYS A 160 5.67 6.11 -3.34
N SER A 161 4.52 6.69 -3.01
CA SER A 161 3.62 7.33 -3.98
C SER A 161 4.16 8.68 -4.44
N LYS A 162 3.52 9.25 -5.46
CA LYS A 162 3.72 10.66 -5.80
C LYS A 162 3.22 11.57 -4.67
N THR A 163 3.89 12.72 -4.54
CA THR A 163 3.42 13.84 -3.72
C THR A 163 2.30 14.57 -4.45
N ILE A 164 1.21 14.89 -3.75
CA ILE A 164 0.11 15.71 -4.27
C ILE A 164 0.06 17.00 -3.48
N ASN A 165 0.30 18.13 -4.13
CA ASN A 165 0.48 19.40 -3.43
C ASN A 165 -0.85 20.03 -2.98
N ASN A 166 -0.85 20.63 -1.79
CA ASN A 166 -1.87 21.48 -1.21
C ASN A 166 -3.25 20.81 -1.17
N GLN A 167 -3.29 19.57 -0.71
CA GLN A 167 -4.48 18.72 -0.81
C GLN A 167 -4.66 17.77 0.38
N LEU A 168 -5.70 17.98 1.18
CA LEU A 168 -6.04 17.10 2.32
C LEU A 168 -6.94 15.90 1.94
N ASN A 169 -7.42 15.86 0.69
CA ASN A 169 -8.17 14.74 0.13
C ASN A 169 -7.50 14.24 -1.17
N PRO A 170 -6.23 13.80 -1.11
CA PRO A 170 -5.45 13.42 -2.29
C PRO A 170 -6.01 12.16 -2.95
N VAL A 171 -5.94 12.11 -4.28
CA VAL A 171 -6.31 10.94 -5.08
C VAL A 171 -5.07 10.52 -5.88
N TRP A 172 -4.39 9.45 -5.44
CA TRP A 172 -3.16 8.96 -6.06
C TRP A 172 -3.45 8.03 -7.24
N ASN A 173 -4.37 7.07 -7.04
CA ASN A 173 -4.65 5.98 -7.97
C ASN A 173 -3.39 5.23 -8.42
N GLU A 174 -2.52 4.88 -7.47
CA GLU A 174 -1.24 4.21 -7.74
C GLU A 174 -1.30 2.72 -7.36
N HIS A 175 -0.59 1.90 -8.11
CA HIS A 175 -0.56 0.45 -7.94
C HIS A 175 0.82 -0.04 -7.50
N PHE A 176 0.85 -0.90 -6.49
CA PHE A 176 2.07 -1.47 -5.92
C PHE A 176 1.93 -2.98 -5.73
N GLU A 177 3.01 -3.70 -6.00
CA GLU A 177 3.12 -5.14 -5.80
C GLU A 177 4.07 -5.43 -4.62
N PHE A 178 3.67 -6.37 -3.75
CA PHE A 178 4.48 -6.84 -2.63
C PHE A 178 4.58 -8.37 -2.62
N VAL A 179 5.80 -8.90 -2.44
CA VAL A 179 6.01 -10.32 -2.22
C VAL A 179 5.66 -10.68 -0.78
N ILE A 180 4.81 -11.70 -0.61
CA ILE A 180 4.38 -12.23 0.69
C ILE A 180 5.14 -13.53 0.95
N GLU A 181 5.65 -13.69 2.16
CA GLU A 181 6.49 -14.82 2.58
C GLU A 181 5.89 -15.59 3.78
N ASP A 182 4.99 -14.95 4.54
CA ASP A 182 4.19 -15.54 5.60
C ASP A 182 2.86 -14.79 5.77
N GLU A 183 1.82 -15.25 5.09
CA GLU A 183 0.46 -14.70 5.17
C GLU A 183 -0.05 -14.61 6.61
N SER A 184 0.36 -15.55 7.49
CA SER A 184 -0.21 -15.67 8.82
C SER A 184 0.24 -14.59 9.80
N THR A 185 1.36 -13.90 9.52
CA THR A 185 1.94 -12.91 10.43
C THR A 185 2.28 -11.58 9.78
N GLN A 186 2.42 -11.54 8.46
CA GLN A 186 2.70 -10.30 7.76
C GLN A 186 1.47 -9.39 7.72
N HIS A 187 1.75 -8.09 7.64
CA HIS A 187 0.77 -7.02 7.49
C HIS A 187 1.30 -5.99 6.49
N LEU A 188 0.40 -5.36 5.75
CA LEU A 188 0.70 -4.18 4.95
C LEU A 188 0.63 -2.96 5.86
N THR A 189 1.70 -2.17 5.88
CA THR A 189 1.73 -0.88 6.56
C THR A 189 1.67 0.25 5.53
N VAL A 190 0.88 1.28 5.83
CA VAL A 190 0.81 2.52 5.08
C VAL A 190 1.08 3.69 6.02
N LYS A 191 2.04 4.54 5.66
CA LYS A 191 2.34 5.79 6.37
C LYS A 191 2.14 6.96 5.43
N ILE A 192 1.42 7.98 5.87
CA ILE A 192 1.19 9.21 5.09
C ILE A 192 2.02 10.33 5.71
N TYR A 193 2.81 10.97 4.86
CA TYR A 193 3.71 12.05 5.22
C TYR A 193 3.32 13.33 4.49
N ASP A 194 3.68 14.46 5.09
CA ASP A 194 3.65 15.77 4.48
C ASP A 194 5.03 16.11 3.88
N ASP A 195 5.07 16.52 2.61
CA ASP A 195 6.32 16.85 1.92
C ASP A 195 6.72 18.32 2.12
N GLU A 196 7.57 18.57 3.11
CA GLU A 196 8.06 19.92 3.48
C GLU A 196 9.20 20.42 2.56
N GLY A 197 9.39 19.81 1.39
CA GLY A 197 10.40 20.17 0.39
C GLY A 197 11.85 19.99 0.87
N LEU A 198 12.45 21.05 1.42
CA LEU A 198 13.85 21.03 1.91
C LEU A 198 13.96 20.54 3.35
N GLN A 199 12.87 20.50 4.11
CA GLN A 199 12.86 19.95 5.47
C GLN A 199 12.48 18.47 5.47
N SER A 200 12.73 17.79 6.61
CA SER A 200 12.30 16.41 6.78
C SER A 200 10.77 16.32 6.78
N SER A 201 10.22 15.46 5.93
CA SER A 201 8.77 15.22 5.86
C SER A 201 8.16 14.86 7.21
N GLU A 202 7.01 15.46 7.55
CA GLU A 202 6.32 15.18 8.82
C GLU A 202 5.30 14.04 8.65
N LEU A 203 5.25 13.10 9.61
CA LEU A 203 4.23 12.05 9.61
C LEU A 203 2.84 12.65 9.94
N ILE A 204 1.89 12.50 9.02
CA ILE A 204 0.47 12.83 9.24
C ILE A 204 -0.18 11.70 10.05
N GLY A 205 -0.01 10.46 9.60
CA GLY A 205 -0.53 9.28 10.28
C GLY A 205 -0.18 7.98 9.59
N CYS A 206 -0.51 6.87 10.22
CA CYS A 206 -0.23 5.53 9.73
C CYS A 206 -1.41 4.58 9.95
N ALA A 207 -1.46 3.52 9.16
CA ALA A 207 -2.43 2.44 9.26
C ALA A 207 -1.78 1.11 8.89
N GLN A 208 -2.37 0.01 9.34
CA GLN A 208 -1.95 -1.33 8.99
C GLN A 208 -3.15 -2.24 8.77
N ILE A 209 -2.96 -3.27 7.94
CA ILE A 209 -3.95 -4.33 7.71
C ILE A 209 -3.25 -5.67 7.64
N GLN A 210 -3.79 -6.68 8.32
CA GLN A 210 -3.20 -8.02 8.34
C GLN A 210 -3.56 -8.76 7.06
N LEU A 211 -2.62 -9.56 6.55
CA LEU A 211 -2.85 -10.40 5.38
C LEU A 211 -3.94 -11.45 5.65
N THR A 212 -4.06 -11.93 6.88
CA THR A 212 -5.14 -12.83 7.35
C THR A 212 -6.54 -12.22 7.26
N ASP A 213 -6.66 -10.90 7.16
CA ASP A 213 -7.95 -10.23 6.96
C ASP A 213 -8.37 -10.23 5.47
N LEU A 214 -7.55 -10.78 4.57
CA LEU A 214 -7.81 -10.85 3.13
C LEU A 214 -8.33 -12.23 2.73
N GLN A 215 -9.20 -12.27 1.72
CA GLN A 215 -9.61 -13.52 1.08
C GLN A 215 -8.82 -13.68 -0.22
N PRO A 216 -8.09 -14.80 -0.42
CA PRO A 216 -7.38 -15.05 -1.67
C PRO A 216 -8.25 -14.88 -2.91
N GLY A 217 -7.76 -14.15 -3.91
CA GLY A 217 -8.43 -13.93 -5.20
C GLY A 217 -9.65 -12.99 -5.16
N LYS A 218 -10.00 -12.40 -4.00
CA LYS A 218 -11.09 -11.41 -3.89
C LYS A 218 -10.55 -10.04 -3.52
N VAL A 219 -11.09 -9.01 -4.16
CA VAL A 219 -10.76 -7.62 -3.85
C VAL A 219 -11.34 -7.28 -2.48
N LYS A 220 -10.49 -6.76 -1.61
CA LYS A 220 -10.89 -6.08 -0.39
C LYS A 220 -10.77 -4.58 -0.59
N ASP A 221 -11.90 -3.91 -0.72
CA ASP A 221 -12.03 -2.46 -0.72
C ASP A 221 -12.19 -1.96 0.74
N VAL A 222 -11.28 -1.11 1.23
CA VAL A 222 -11.28 -0.71 2.64
C VAL A 222 -10.80 0.73 2.86
N TRP A 223 -11.49 1.42 3.77
CA TRP A 223 -11.04 2.67 4.38
C TRP A 223 -10.40 2.39 5.74
N LEU A 224 -9.12 2.75 5.90
CA LEU A 224 -8.37 2.59 7.14
C LEU A 224 -8.21 3.95 7.81
N LYS A 225 -8.62 4.06 9.08
CA LYS A 225 -8.40 5.26 9.90
C LYS A 225 -6.92 5.40 10.24
N LEU A 226 -6.40 6.62 10.12
CA LEU A 226 -5.00 6.91 10.41
C LEU A 226 -4.80 7.16 11.91
N VAL A 227 -3.76 6.56 12.47
CA VAL A 227 -3.34 6.74 13.86
C VAL A 227 -1.94 7.36 13.93
N LYS A 228 -1.58 7.90 15.09
CA LYS A 228 -0.25 8.50 15.29
C LYS A 228 0.87 7.46 15.24
N ASP A 229 0.64 6.33 15.90
CA ASP A 229 1.61 5.28 16.15
C ASP A 229 0.86 3.93 16.21
N LEU A 230 1.42 2.90 15.57
CA LEU A 230 0.79 1.58 15.49
C LEU A 230 0.90 0.78 16.79
N GLU A 231 1.91 1.06 17.62
CA GLU A 231 2.14 0.39 18.90
C GLU A 231 1.46 1.12 20.07
N ILE A 232 1.51 2.46 20.05
CA ILE A 232 1.11 3.28 21.21
C ILE A 232 0.08 4.35 20.80
N GLN A 233 -1.20 4.01 20.93
CA GLN A 233 -2.30 4.95 20.68
C GLN A 233 -2.58 5.81 21.94
N ARG A 234 -1.82 6.89 22.11
CA ARG A 234 -1.97 7.84 23.23
C ARG A 234 -3.02 8.94 23.01
N ASP A 235 -3.50 9.13 21.78
CA ASP A 235 -4.50 10.15 21.47
C ASP A 235 -5.54 9.67 20.46
N ASN A 236 -6.74 10.26 20.54
CA ASN A 236 -7.86 10.01 19.63
C ASN A 236 -8.01 11.13 18.59
N LYS A 237 -6.93 11.86 18.26
CA LYS A 237 -7.04 12.94 17.28
C LYS A 237 -7.36 12.35 15.90
N ASN A 238 -8.32 12.95 15.21
CA ASN A 238 -8.64 12.55 13.83
C ASN A 238 -7.47 12.94 12.92
N ARG A 239 -6.93 11.94 12.19
CA ARG A 239 -5.83 12.11 11.22
C ARG A 239 -6.26 11.89 9.78
N GLY A 240 -7.56 11.69 9.57
CA GLY A 240 -8.11 11.25 8.31
C GLY A 240 -8.04 9.75 8.15
N GLN A 241 -8.22 9.32 6.91
CA GLN A 241 -8.33 7.93 6.52
C GLN A 241 -7.76 7.71 5.12
N VAL A 242 -7.25 6.51 4.86
CA VAL A 242 -6.70 6.10 3.57
C VAL A 242 -7.55 4.98 2.97
N HIS A 243 -7.79 5.06 1.68
CA HIS A 243 -8.57 4.11 0.90
C HIS A 243 -7.64 3.21 0.10
N LEU A 244 -7.76 1.91 0.32
CA LEU A 244 -6.98 0.88 -0.35
C LEU A 244 -7.91 -0.16 -0.98
N GLU A 245 -7.52 -0.66 -2.14
CA GLU A 245 -8.00 -1.95 -2.64
C GLU A 245 -6.86 -2.95 -2.60
N LEU A 246 -7.14 -4.13 -2.05
CA LEU A 246 -6.15 -5.16 -1.78
C LEU A 246 -6.57 -6.46 -2.42
N LEU A 247 -5.63 -7.14 -3.07
CA LEU A 247 -5.88 -8.42 -3.72
C LEU A 247 -4.69 -9.35 -3.52
N TYR A 248 -4.93 -10.45 -2.81
CA TYR A 248 -3.89 -11.41 -2.44
C TYR A 248 -3.97 -12.68 -3.31
N TYR A 249 -2.82 -13.08 -3.85
CA TYR A 249 -2.63 -14.29 -4.65
C TYR A 249 -1.56 -15.20 -4.04
N PRO A 250 -1.93 -16.31 -3.37
CA PRO A 250 -0.96 -17.27 -2.88
C PRO A 250 -0.29 -18.05 -4.02
N ASN A 251 1.01 -18.32 -3.88
CA ASN A 251 1.82 -19.14 -4.78
C ASN A 251 1.41 -20.61 -4.70
N GLY A 252 1.47 -21.32 -5.83
CA GLY A 252 1.25 -22.77 -5.86
C GLY A 252 -0.21 -23.21 -5.89
N ILE A 253 -1.15 -22.28 -6.02
CA ILE A 253 -2.55 -22.60 -6.26
C ILE A 253 -2.77 -22.78 -7.78
N GLU A 254 -2.96 -24.02 -8.23
CA GLU A 254 -3.49 -24.37 -9.56
C GLU A 254 -4.98 -23.97 -9.75
N ASN A 255 -5.56 -23.11 -8.92
CA ASN A 255 -7.02 -22.87 -8.91
C ASN A 255 -7.50 -21.92 -10.02
N GLY A 256 -6.79 -21.77 -11.14
CA GLY A 256 -7.29 -20.99 -12.29
C GLY A 256 -7.50 -19.48 -12.03
N PHE A 257 -7.09 -18.95 -10.87
CA PHE A 257 -7.08 -17.51 -10.60
C PHE A 257 -5.87 -16.90 -11.30
N THR A 258 -6.03 -16.49 -12.55
CA THR A 258 -5.01 -15.69 -13.22
C THR A 258 -5.04 -14.29 -12.61
N ASN A 259 -3.97 -13.89 -11.91
CA ASN A 259 -3.81 -12.50 -11.51
C ASN A 259 -3.84 -11.63 -12.78
N PRO A 260 -4.86 -10.77 -13.00
CA PRO A 260 -4.93 -9.94 -14.20
C PRO A 260 -3.90 -8.81 -14.17
N PHE A 261 -3.30 -8.56 -13.00
CA PHE A 261 -2.21 -7.62 -12.76
C PHE A 261 -0.83 -8.29 -12.87
N ALA A 262 -0.75 -9.64 -12.88
CA ALA A 262 0.53 -10.32 -12.97
C ALA A 262 1.18 -10.06 -14.33
N GLN A 263 2.37 -9.46 -14.30
CA GLN A 263 3.20 -9.38 -15.50
C GLN A 263 3.46 -10.81 -15.95
N LYS A 264 2.89 -11.22 -17.09
CA LYS A 264 3.27 -12.46 -17.79
C LYS A 264 4.73 -12.35 -18.22
N SER A 265 5.62 -12.47 -17.27
CA SER A 265 7.00 -12.85 -17.47
C SER A 265 6.99 -14.37 -17.46
N SER A 266 6.59 -14.99 -18.58
CA SER A 266 6.99 -16.38 -18.81
C SER A 266 8.49 -16.39 -19.03
N LEU A 267 9.27 -16.20 -17.97
CA LEU A 267 10.69 -16.50 -18.01
C LEU A 267 10.77 -18.01 -18.11
N THR A 268 11.11 -18.51 -19.29
CA THR A 268 11.46 -19.92 -19.47
C THR A 268 12.56 -20.27 -18.47
N SER A 269 12.58 -21.51 -17.98
CA SER A 269 13.55 -21.96 -16.95
C SER A 269 15.02 -21.69 -17.31
N LEU A 270 15.33 -21.40 -18.57
CA LEU A 270 16.65 -21.00 -19.07
C LEU A 270 17.06 -19.56 -18.66
N GLU A 271 16.16 -18.58 -18.63
CA GLU A 271 16.51 -17.18 -18.31
C GLU A 271 16.87 -16.98 -16.81
N LYS A 272 16.35 -17.82 -15.92
CA LYS A 272 16.73 -17.84 -14.50
C LYS A 272 18.18 -18.30 -14.28
N VAL A 273 18.70 -19.15 -15.16
CA VAL A 273 20.09 -19.66 -15.08
C VAL A 273 21.09 -18.65 -15.63
N PHE A 274 20.71 -17.84 -16.63
CA PHE A 274 21.60 -16.79 -17.16
C PHE A 274 21.74 -15.57 -16.24
N LYS A 275 20.76 -15.31 -15.37
CA LYS A 275 20.82 -14.19 -14.41
C LYS A 275 21.54 -14.49 -13.09
N SER A 276 21.85 -15.76 -12.80
CA SER A 276 22.63 -16.13 -11.61
C SER A 276 24.15 -16.01 -11.79
N GLY A 277 24.63 -15.48 -12.92
CA GLY A 277 26.05 -15.47 -13.27
C GLY A 277 26.67 -14.11 -13.62
N ALA A 278 25.96 -12.98 -13.49
CA ALA A 278 26.50 -11.67 -13.82
C ALA A 278 26.42 -10.71 -12.63
N GLU A 279 27.59 -10.21 -12.20
CA GLU A 279 27.76 -9.17 -11.20
C GLU A 279 27.07 -7.87 -11.61
N PHE A 280 26.71 -7.09 -10.60
CA PHE A 280 25.98 -5.83 -10.66
C PHE A 280 26.66 -4.78 -11.55
N GLU A 281 25.99 -4.39 -12.64
CA GLU A 281 26.14 -3.04 -13.20
C GLU A 281 24.77 -2.33 -13.21
N ASN A 282 24.79 -1.08 -12.77
CA ASN A 282 23.66 -0.16 -12.78
C ASN A 282 23.25 0.10 -14.23
N ASP A 283 22.02 -0.29 -14.59
CA ASP A 283 21.39 0.14 -15.84
C ASP A 283 20.10 0.91 -15.52
N GLU A 284 20.20 2.23 -15.55
CA GLU A 284 19.09 3.17 -15.71
C GLU A 284 18.46 2.96 -17.09
N GLY A 285 17.54 2.01 -17.23
CA GLY A 285 16.99 1.77 -18.55
C GLY A 285 15.87 0.77 -18.70
N ASN A 286 15.31 0.21 -17.63
CA ASN A 286 14.24 -0.78 -17.79
C ASN A 286 12.86 -0.10 -17.74
N LYS A 287 12.40 0.43 -18.88
CA LYS A 287 10.97 0.71 -19.11
C LYS A 287 10.22 -0.61 -18.99
N LYS A 288 9.78 -0.95 -17.77
CA LYS A 288 8.88 -2.06 -17.47
C LYS A 288 7.69 -1.96 -18.42
N ARG A 289 7.42 -3.04 -19.17
CA ARG A 289 6.24 -3.12 -20.01
C ARG A 289 5.02 -3.12 -19.09
N GLU A 290 4.34 -1.97 -18.99
CA GLU A 290 3.05 -1.87 -18.32
C GLU A 290 2.08 -2.85 -18.99
N ILE A 291 1.37 -3.64 -18.18
CA ILE A 291 0.26 -4.45 -18.68
C ILE A 291 -0.85 -3.46 -18.98
N ILE A 292 -1.19 -3.32 -20.25
CA ILE A 292 -2.19 -2.37 -20.68
C ILE A 292 -3.52 -3.13 -20.82
N VAL A 293 -4.38 -3.05 -19.79
CA VAL A 293 -5.71 -3.67 -19.83
C VAL A 293 -6.66 -2.77 -20.62
N ARG A 294 -7.01 -3.20 -21.83
CA ARG A 294 -7.83 -2.45 -22.80
C ARG A 294 -9.22 -3.03 -22.97
N GLY A 295 -10.21 -2.17 -23.15
CA GLY A 295 -11.59 -2.58 -23.36
C GLY A 295 -12.56 -1.43 -23.32
N VAL A 296 -13.84 -1.77 -23.35
CA VAL A 296 -14.94 -0.82 -23.22
C VAL A 296 -15.58 -1.00 -21.86
N LEU A 297 -15.63 0.07 -21.08
CA LEU A 297 -16.38 0.15 -19.83
C LEU A 297 -17.75 0.75 -20.11
N SER A 298 -18.79 -0.07 -20.00
CA SER A 298 -20.18 0.38 -20.04
C SER A 298 -20.65 0.72 -18.63
N VAL A 299 -21.05 1.97 -18.41
CA VAL A 299 -21.55 2.48 -17.13
C VAL A 299 -23.00 2.87 -17.27
N THR A 300 -23.90 2.14 -16.62
CA THR A 300 -25.29 2.53 -16.46
C THR A 300 -25.47 3.28 -15.14
N VAL A 301 -25.82 4.56 -15.22
CA VAL A 301 -26.30 5.34 -14.09
C VAL A 301 -27.79 5.03 -13.88
N ILE A 302 -28.10 4.26 -12.82
CA ILE A 302 -29.45 3.77 -12.56
C ILE A 302 -30.27 4.86 -11.88
N SER A 303 -29.90 5.19 -10.64
CA SER A 303 -30.61 6.15 -9.79
C SER A 303 -29.68 6.72 -8.73
N ALA A 304 -30.15 7.73 -8.00
CA ALA A 304 -29.59 8.09 -6.71
C ALA A 304 -30.70 8.16 -5.67
N GLU A 305 -30.33 8.03 -4.40
CA GLU A 305 -31.23 7.98 -3.26
C GLU A 305 -30.74 8.88 -2.13
N ASP A 306 -31.67 9.49 -1.41
CA ASP A 306 -31.42 10.33 -0.23
C ASP A 306 -30.41 11.46 -0.48
N LEU A 307 -30.48 12.09 -1.67
CA LEU A 307 -29.60 13.20 -2.02
C LEU A 307 -29.78 14.35 -1.02
N ALA A 308 -28.66 14.94 -0.60
CA ALA A 308 -28.70 16.14 0.21
C ALA A 308 -29.41 17.27 -0.56
N PRO A 309 -30.42 17.93 0.01
CA PRO A 309 -31.08 19.05 -0.65
C PRO A 309 -30.08 20.20 -0.82
N ALA A 310 -29.99 20.73 -2.04
CA ALA A 310 -29.15 21.90 -2.33
C ALA A 310 -29.73 23.17 -1.67
N ASP A 311 -31.06 23.29 -1.61
CA ASP A 311 -31.77 24.48 -1.16
C ASP A 311 -32.67 24.27 0.07
N LEU A 312 -32.82 25.33 0.87
CA LEU A 312 -33.70 25.39 2.04
C LEU A 312 -35.21 25.36 1.70
N MET A 313 -35.58 25.58 0.43
CA MET A 313 -36.97 25.72 -0.03
C MET A 313 -37.27 25.13 -1.43
N GLY A 314 -36.32 24.44 -2.07
CA GLY A 314 -36.49 23.83 -3.41
C GLY A 314 -36.09 22.36 -3.43
N LYS A 315 -36.69 21.57 -4.33
CA LYS A 315 -36.20 20.20 -4.62
C LYS A 315 -35.15 20.30 -5.73
N ALA A 316 -34.14 19.43 -5.67
CA ALA A 316 -33.02 19.45 -6.60
C ALA A 316 -33.42 18.97 -8.01
N ASP A 317 -32.71 19.47 -9.01
CA ASP A 317 -32.72 19.06 -10.41
C ASP A 317 -31.42 18.29 -10.77
N PRO A 318 -31.19 17.09 -10.19
CA PRO A 318 -29.89 16.44 -10.26
C PRO A 318 -29.54 15.88 -11.64
N TYR A 319 -28.25 15.94 -11.96
CA TYR A 319 -27.60 15.20 -13.04
C TYR A 319 -26.21 14.71 -12.61
N VAL A 320 -25.72 13.69 -13.31
CA VAL A 320 -24.39 13.09 -13.08
C VAL A 320 -23.46 13.44 -14.22
N VAL A 321 -22.25 13.88 -13.89
CA VAL A 321 -21.11 13.99 -14.80
C VAL A 321 -20.18 12.82 -14.54
N LEU A 322 -19.98 11.97 -15.54
CA LEU A 322 -19.07 10.84 -15.49
C LEU A 322 -17.78 11.24 -16.19
N THR A 323 -16.64 11.07 -15.53
CA THR A 323 -15.30 11.36 -16.07
C THR A 323 -14.39 10.15 -15.91
N LEU A 324 -13.82 9.66 -17.00
CA LEU A 324 -12.73 8.70 -16.95
C LEU A 324 -11.41 9.47 -16.80
N LYS A 325 -10.72 9.30 -15.67
CA LYS A 325 -9.70 10.27 -15.21
C LYS A 325 -8.48 10.35 -16.13
N LYS A 326 -8.00 9.23 -16.67
CA LYS A 326 -6.78 9.20 -17.48
C LYS A 326 -6.96 9.82 -18.86
N THR A 327 -8.11 9.57 -19.50
CA THR A 327 -8.46 10.11 -20.82
C THR A 327 -9.15 11.47 -20.77
N GLU A 328 -9.61 11.88 -19.59
CA GLU A 328 -10.49 13.02 -19.36
C GLU A 328 -11.78 12.99 -20.20
N SER A 329 -12.18 11.81 -20.69
CA SER A 329 -13.44 11.64 -21.41
C SER A 329 -14.62 11.83 -20.47
N LYS A 330 -15.61 12.59 -20.91
CA LYS A 330 -16.76 13.00 -20.09
C LYS A 330 -18.08 12.67 -20.75
N HIS A 331 -19.00 12.18 -19.93
CA HIS A 331 -20.40 12.03 -20.28
C HIS A 331 -21.28 12.69 -19.21
N LYS A 332 -22.50 13.06 -19.59
CA LYS A 332 -23.46 13.70 -18.69
C LYS A 332 -24.82 13.05 -18.86
N THR A 333 -25.52 12.80 -17.75
CA THR A 333 -26.90 12.33 -17.78
C THR A 333 -27.88 13.43 -18.15
N ARG A 334 -29.11 13.06 -18.52
CA ARG A 334 -30.23 14.00 -18.46
C ARG A 334 -30.39 14.58 -17.05
N VAL A 335 -30.93 15.78 -16.98
CA VAL A 335 -31.42 16.37 -15.73
C VAL A 335 -32.76 15.69 -15.37
N VAL A 336 -32.93 15.37 -14.10
CA VAL A 336 -34.22 14.90 -13.56
C VAL A 336 -34.71 16.00 -12.65
N ASN A 337 -35.88 16.56 -12.94
CA ASN A 337 -36.35 17.72 -12.19
C ASN A 337 -36.99 17.32 -10.87
N ASP A 338 -36.86 18.18 -9.86
CA ASP A 338 -37.66 18.19 -8.63
C ASP A 338 -37.59 16.87 -7.84
N SER A 339 -36.39 16.26 -7.74
CA SER A 339 -36.21 14.93 -7.14
C SER A 339 -34.89 14.75 -6.38
N LEU A 340 -34.99 14.32 -5.12
CA LEU A 340 -33.85 13.82 -4.31
C LEU A 340 -33.63 12.31 -4.46
N ASN A 341 -34.48 11.64 -5.24
CA ASN A 341 -34.36 10.22 -5.57
C ASN A 341 -34.47 10.01 -7.11
N PRO A 342 -33.59 10.64 -7.90
CA PRO A 342 -33.70 10.64 -9.36
C PRO A 342 -33.43 9.26 -9.97
N VAL A 343 -34.11 8.95 -11.08
CA VAL A 343 -33.89 7.73 -11.86
C VAL A 343 -33.52 8.11 -13.30
N TRP A 344 -32.28 7.81 -13.69
CA TRP A 344 -31.78 8.11 -15.02
C TRP A 344 -31.88 6.92 -15.96
N ASN A 345 -31.44 5.74 -15.53
CA ASN A 345 -31.28 4.54 -16.37
C ASN A 345 -30.59 4.84 -17.70
N GLN A 346 -29.48 5.58 -17.66
CA GLN A 346 -28.70 5.96 -18.84
C GLN A 346 -27.36 5.23 -18.86
N THR A 347 -27.00 4.68 -20.02
CA THR A 347 -25.74 3.94 -20.20
C THR A 347 -24.78 4.73 -21.07
N PHE A 348 -23.52 4.75 -20.67
CA PHE A 348 -22.41 5.41 -21.36
C PHE A 348 -21.26 4.43 -21.53
N ASP A 349 -20.61 4.47 -22.69
CA ASP A 349 -19.48 3.60 -23.00
C ASP A 349 -18.18 4.41 -23.02
N PHE A 350 -17.19 3.96 -22.28
CA PHE A 350 -15.85 4.53 -22.23
C PHE A 350 -14.85 3.58 -22.87
N VAL A 351 -14.02 4.10 -23.77
CA VAL A 351 -12.83 3.37 -24.23
C VAL A 351 -11.75 3.51 -23.17
N VAL A 352 -11.40 2.38 -22.55
CA VAL A 352 -10.38 2.33 -21.50
C VAL A 352 -9.10 1.80 -22.12
N GLU A 353 -8.07 2.64 -22.12
CA GLU A 353 -6.76 2.24 -22.62
C GLU A 353 -5.94 1.52 -21.57
N ASP A 354 -6.10 1.82 -20.29
CA ASP A 354 -5.32 1.19 -19.22
C ASP A 354 -6.17 1.08 -17.95
N GLY A 355 -6.97 0.01 -17.88
CA GLY A 355 -7.94 -0.18 -16.80
C GLY A 355 -7.32 -0.32 -15.42
N LEU A 356 -6.03 -0.70 -15.33
CA LEU A 356 -5.34 -0.85 -14.05
C LEU A 356 -5.09 0.50 -13.37
N HIS A 357 -4.76 1.52 -14.16
CA HIS A 357 -4.39 2.85 -13.67
C HIS A 357 -5.42 3.93 -14.01
N ASP A 358 -6.57 3.57 -14.56
CA ASP A 358 -7.69 4.48 -14.74
C ASP A 358 -8.65 4.44 -13.53
N MET A 359 -9.51 5.45 -13.47
CA MET A 359 -10.58 5.53 -12.49
C MET A 359 -11.76 6.32 -13.05
N LEU A 360 -12.96 5.91 -12.65
CA LEU A 360 -14.20 6.56 -12.99
C LEU A 360 -14.59 7.51 -11.85
N ILE A 361 -14.76 8.78 -12.17
CA ILE A 361 -15.23 9.82 -11.25
C ILE A 361 -16.66 10.18 -11.66
N LEU A 362 -17.60 10.07 -10.73
CA LEU A 362 -18.98 10.53 -10.91
C LEU A 362 -19.19 11.73 -10.00
N GLU A 363 -19.57 12.87 -10.57
CA GLU A 363 -19.92 14.07 -9.83
C GLU A 363 -21.41 14.36 -10.03
N LEU A 364 -22.14 14.50 -8.92
CA LEU A 364 -23.53 14.92 -8.95
C LEU A 364 -23.62 16.43 -8.82
N TRP A 365 -24.53 17.00 -9.58
CA TRP A 365 -24.75 18.43 -9.65
C TRP A 365 -26.24 18.72 -9.72
N ASP A 366 -26.65 19.80 -9.07
CA ASP A 366 -27.94 20.42 -9.25
C ASP A 366 -27.91 21.36 -10.47
N HIS A 367 -29.00 21.41 -11.23
CA HIS A 367 -29.12 22.31 -12.37
C HIS A 367 -30.08 23.45 -12.07
N ASP A 368 -29.53 24.56 -11.59
CA ASP A 368 -30.32 25.76 -11.30
C ASP A 368 -30.24 26.82 -12.40
N THR A 369 -31.24 27.70 -12.38
CA THR A 369 -31.36 28.81 -13.34
C THR A 369 -30.21 29.82 -13.21
N PHE A 370 -29.56 29.90 -12.04
CA PHE A 370 -28.49 30.86 -11.73
C PHE A 370 -27.15 30.23 -11.34
N GLY A 371 -27.00 28.91 -11.46
CA GLY A 371 -25.80 28.21 -11.01
C GLY A 371 -25.88 26.70 -11.18
N LYS A 372 -24.82 26.02 -10.75
CA LYS A 372 -24.79 24.56 -10.62
C LYS A 372 -24.23 24.27 -9.24
N ASP A 373 -25.03 23.63 -8.40
CA ASP A 373 -24.60 23.30 -7.04
C ASP A 373 -24.07 21.87 -6.98
N TYR A 374 -22.91 21.70 -6.34
CA TYR A 374 -22.26 20.40 -6.24
C TYR A 374 -22.97 19.54 -5.19
N MET A 375 -23.39 18.34 -5.58
CA MET A 375 -24.19 17.42 -4.76
C MET A 375 -23.42 16.16 -4.33
N GLY A 376 -22.10 16.16 -4.47
CA GLY A 376 -21.24 15.07 -4.04
C GLY A 376 -20.56 14.33 -5.19
N LYS A 377 -19.61 13.46 -4.85
CA LYS A 377 -18.86 12.66 -5.82
C LYS A 377 -18.74 11.21 -5.39
N CYS A 378 -18.54 10.34 -6.35
CA CYS A 378 -18.13 8.96 -6.15
C CYS A 378 -16.89 8.71 -7.02
N ILE A 379 -15.86 8.10 -6.44
CA ILE A 379 -14.65 7.72 -7.15
C ILE A 379 -14.55 6.20 -7.13
N LEU A 380 -14.50 5.59 -8.30
CA LEU A 380 -14.43 4.14 -8.49
C LEU A 380 -13.18 3.78 -9.26
N THR A 381 -12.43 2.81 -8.76
CA THR A 381 -11.44 2.14 -9.59
C THR A 381 -12.15 1.16 -10.53
N LEU A 382 -11.43 0.67 -11.54
CA LEU A 382 -11.97 -0.36 -12.43
C LEU A 382 -11.65 -1.79 -11.96
N THR A 383 -10.94 -1.97 -10.85
CA THR A 383 -10.43 -3.27 -10.37
C THR A 383 -11.53 -4.32 -10.27
N LYS A 384 -12.64 -3.98 -9.59
CA LYS A 384 -13.77 -4.91 -9.37
C LYS A 384 -14.44 -5.32 -10.68
N VAL A 385 -14.74 -4.38 -11.58
CA VAL A 385 -15.41 -4.69 -12.86
C VAL A 385 -14.50 -5.45 -13.81
N LEU A 386 -13.18 -5.22 -13.76
CA LEU A 386 -12.20 -5.97 -14.55
C LEU A 386 -12.12 -7.44 -14.13
N LEU A 387 -12.33 -7.74 -12.84
CA LEU A 387 -12.30 -9.09 -12.29
C LEU A 387 -13.64 -9.83 -12.44
N GLU A 388 -14.75 -9.15 -12.11
CA GLU A 388 -16.09 -9.75 -12.11
C GLU A 388 -16.77 -9.72 -13.48
N GLY A 389 -16.28 -8.88 -14.41
CA GLY A 389 -16.85 -8.68 -15.74
C GLY A 389 -18.07 -7.75 -15.74
N GLU A 390 -19.02 -7.93 -14.82
CA GLU A 390 -20.13 -7.00 -14.62
C GLU A 390 -20.65 -7.05 -13.17
N TYR A 391 -21.05 -5.91 -12.63
CA TYR A 391 -21.66 -5.85 -11.30
C TYR A 391 -22.62 -4.66 -11.15
N LYS A 392 -23.56 -4.77 -10.21
CA LYS A 392 -24.44 -3.69 -9.77
C LYS A 392 -24.18 -3.40 -8.30
N ASP A 393 -24.05 -2.13 -7.95
CA ASP A 393 -23.77 -1.73 -6.58
C ASP A 393 -24.26 -0.32 -6.27
N SER A 394 -24.27 0.00 -4.98
CA SER A 394 -24.71 1.28 -4.42
C SER A 394 -23.54 1.95 -3.70
N PHE A 395 -23.22 3.18 -4.09
CA PHE A 395 -22.05 3.90 -3.60
C PHE A 395 -22.44 5.19 -2.86
N PRO A 396 -21.97 5.41 -1.63
CA PRO A 396 -22.22 6.67 -0.94
C PRO A 396 -21.51 7.83 -1.65
N LEU A 397 -22.10 9.02 -1.57
CA LEU A 397 -21.54 10.23 -2.14
C LEU A 397 -20.63 10.95 -1.13
N ASP A 398 -19.43 11.28 -1.60
CA ASP A 398 -18.42 12.00 -0.84
C ASP A 398 -18.61 13.51 -0.91
N GLY A 399 -18.29 14.17 0.21
CA GLY A 399 -18.37 15.62 0.34
C GLY A 399 -19.76 16.15 0.70
N VAL A 400 -20.73 15.25 0.93
CA VAL A 400 -22.11 15.58 1.32
C VAL A 400 -22.55 14.76 2.53
N LYS A 401 -23.64 15.21 3.19
CA LYS A 401 -24.15 14.59 4.42
C LYS A 401 -24.92 13.29 4.17
N SER A 402 -25.54 13.17 3.00
CA SER A 402 -26.36 12.04 2.57
C SER A 402 -26.32 11.93 1.06
N GLY A 403 -26.71 10.77 0.55
CA GLY A 403 -26.77 10.50 -0.88
C GLY A 403 -26.05 9.21 -1.24
N THR A 404 -26.72 8.36 -2.00
CA THR A 404 -26.16 7.13 -2.55
C THR A 404 -26.46 7.09 -4.04
N ILE A 405 -25.48 6.70 -4.86
CA ILE A 405 -25.64 6.50 -6.30
C ILE A 405 -25.65 5.00 -6.62
N ASN A 406 -26.65 4.56 -7.38
CA ASN A 406 -26.81 3.18 -7.83
C ASN A 406 -26.29 3.04 -9.26
N LEU A 407 -25.35 2.14 -9.46
CA LEU A 407 -24.65 1.95 -10.73
C LEU A 407 -24.68 0.49 -11.17
N HIS A 408 -24.61 0.30 -12.49
CA HIS A 408 -24.28 -0.98 -13.10
C HIS A 408 -23.08 -0.78 -14.02
N LEU A 409 -21.99 -1.48 -13.74
CA LEU A 409 -20.76 -1.42 -14.51
C LEU A 409 -20.57 -2.75 -15.23
N LYS A 410 -20.18 -2.67 -16.50
CA LYS A 410 -19.88 -3.83 -17.33
C LYS A 410 -18.60 -3.59 -18.12
N TRP A 411 -17.70 -4.57 -18.07
CA TRP A 411 -16.43 -4.58 -18.77
C TRP A 411 -16.51 -5.50 -19.99
N ASN A 412 -16.21 -4.94 -21.15
CA ASN A 412 -16.07 -5.68 -22.40
C ASN A 412 -14.59 -5.62 -22.84
N PRO A 413 -13.77 -6.64 -22.55
CA PRO A 413 -12.36 -6.63 -22.91
C PRO A 413 -12.19 -6.58 -24.44
N GLN A 414 -11.25 -5.76 -24.91
CA GLN A 414 -10.86 -5.69 -26.32
C GLN A 414 -9.38 -6.09 -26.43
N PRO A 415 -9.06 -7.38 -26.53
CA PRO A 415 -7.69 -7.82 -26.74
C PRO A 415 -7.23 -7.42 -28.14
N ILE A 416 -6.32 -6.44 -28.23
CA ILE A 416 -5.57 -6.20 -29.47
C ILE A 416 -4.47 -7.26 -29.50
N TYR A 417 -4.62 -8.26 -30.36
CA TYR A 417 -3.49 -9.07 -30.80
C TYR A 417 -2.60 -8.13 -31.61
N ARG A 418 -1.42 -7.76 -31.08
CA ARG A 418 -0.40 -7.12 -31.92
C ARG A 418 0.02 -8.18 -32.93
N ASP A 419 -0.29 -7.95 -34.20
CA ASP A 419 0.40 -8.64 -35.27
C ASP A 419 1.90 -8.36 -35.10
N SER A 420 2.63 -9.46 -34.95
CA SER A 420 4.05 -9.58 -34.61
C SER A 420 4.98 -8.94 -35.63
#